data_AF-A0A6S6T2Y6-F1
#
_entry.id   AF-A0A6S6T2Y6-F1
#
_cell.length_a   1.000
_cell.length_b   1.000
_cell.length_c   1.000
_cell.angle_alpha   90.00
_cell.angle_beta   90.00
_cell.angle_gamma   90.00
#
_symmetry.space_group_name_H-M   'P 1'
#
loop_
_entity.id
_entity.type
_entity.pdbx_description
1 polymer ?
#
loop_
_entity_poly.entity_id
_entity_poly.type
_entity_poly.pdbx_seq_one_letter_code
_entity_poly.pdbx_strand_id
1 'polypeptide(L)' 'NRMGSPEDLAGAAYFLCTDEASWVTGQTLVVDGGTTFR' A
#
# COMPACT_ATOMS: atom_id res chain seq x y z
N ASN A 1 11.50 -0.93 13.24
CA ASN A 1 10.05 -0.79 13.04
C ASN A 1 9.45 0.19 14.01
N ARG A 2 8.60 1.07 13.49
CA ARG A 2 7.67 1.89 14.26
C ARG A 2 6.25 1.38 14.02
N MET A 3 5.31 1.78 14.87
CA MET A 3 3.89 1.62 14.57
C MET A 3 3.55 2.47 13.34
N GLY A 4 2.77 1.90 12.41
CA GLY A 4 2.25 2.62 11.25
C GLY A 4 1.21 3.65 11.68
N SER A 5 1.08 4.72 10.91
CA SER A 5 -0.03 5.67 11.01
C SER A 5 -0.91 5.58 9.76
N PRO A 6 -2.15 6.10 9.78
CA PRO A 6 -3.05 6.07 8.62
C PRO A 6 -2.42 6.68 7.35
N GLU A 7 -1.60 7.71 7.52
CA GLU A 7 -0.93 8.43 6.43
C GLU A 7 0.04 7.53 5.65
N ASP A 8 0.60 6.51 6.30
CA ASP A 8 1.50 5.55 5.64
C ASP A 8 0.78 4.64 4.63
N LEU A 9 -0.53 4.42 4.81
CA LEU A 9 -1.37 3.61 3.92
C LEU A 9 -2.09 4.46 2.87
N ALA A 10 -2.40 5.71 3.20
CA ALA A 10 -3.22 6.60 2.38
C ALA A 10 -2.68 6.78 0.95
N GLY A 11 -1.37 6.94 0.80
CA GLY A 11 -0.74 7.09 -0.52
C GLY A 11 -0.88 5.84 -1.40
N ALA A 12 -0.74 4.65 -0.81
CA ALA A 12 -0.89 3.39 -1.52
C ALA A 12 -2.35 3.16 -1.96
N ALA A 13 -3.31 3.47 -1.09
CA ALA A 13 -4.73 3.42 -1.41
C ALA A 13 -5.08 4.44 -2.52
N TYR A 14 -4.58 5.67 -2.41
CA TYR A 14 -4.80 6.71 -3.42
C TYR A 14 -4.26 6.28 -4.79
N PHE A 15 -3.03 5.76 -4.85
CA PHE A 15 -2.44 5.25 -6.09
C PHE A 15 -3.35 4.22 -6.77
N LEU A 16 -3.88 3.25 -6.02
CA LEU A 16 -4.77 2.22 -6.58
C LEU A 16 -6.11 2.78 -7.11
N CYS A 17 -6.48 4.00 -6.75
CA CYS A 17 -7.66 4.69 -7.24
C CYS A 17 -7.37 5.67 -8.39
N THR A 18 -6.12 5.77 -8.85
CA THR A 18 -5.70 6.67 -9.92
C THR A 18 -5.59 5.95 -11.27
N ASP A 19 -5.57 6.70 -12.37
CA ASP A 19 -5.43 6.15 -13.72
C ASP A 19 -4.07 5.47 -13.94
N GLU A 20 -3.05 5.89 -13.19
CA GLU A 20 -1.71 5.28 -13.17
C GLU A 20 -1.73 3.81 -12.73
N ALA A 21 -2.76 3.39 -11.98
CA ALA A 21 -2.95 2.00 -11.57
C ALA A 21 -3.89 1.20 -12.50
N SER A 22 -4.25 1.72 -13.68
CA SER A 22 -5.25 1.12 -14.59
C SER A 22 -4.99 -0.33 -15.01
N TRP A 23 -3.75 -0.80 -14.93
CA TRP A 23 -3.39 -2.19 -15.23
C TRP A 23 -3.12 -3.07 -14.00
N VAL A 24 -3.27 -2.51 -12.79
CA VAL A 24 -3.05 -3.24 -11.53
C VAL A 24 -4.37 -3.84 -11.07
N THR A 25 -4.52 -5.15 -11.29
CA THR A 25 -5.70 -5.91 -10.84
C THR A 25 -5.31 -7.27 -10.28
N GLY A 26 -6.10 -7.77 -9.32
CA GLY A 26 -5.87 -9.07 -8.67
C GLY A 26 -4.60 -9.14 -7.81
N GLN A 27 -4.00 -8.01 -7.45
CA GLN A 27 -2.77 -7.94 -6.65
C GLN A 27 -3.05 -7.53 -5.21
N THR A 28 -2.22 -8.02 -4.29
CA THR A 28 -2.19 -7.57 -2.89
C THR A 28 -0.94 -6.73 -2.67
N LEU A 29 -1.12 -5.47 -2.27
CA LEU A 29 -0.02 -4.57 -1.92
C LEU A 29 0.14 -4.52 -0.40
N VAL A 30 1.22 -5.11 0.13
CA VAL A 30 1.52 -5.13 1.57
C VAL A 30 2.27 -3.87 1.96
N VAL A 31 1.68 -3.07 2.86
CA VAL A 31 2.26 -1.83 3.40
C VAL A 31 2.27 -1.91 4.92
N ASP A 32 3.29 -2.56 5.49
CA ASP A 32 3.31 -2.93 6.91
C ASP A 32 4.65 -2.64 7.62
N GLY A 33 5.50 -1.83 6.98
CA GLY A 33 6.83 -1.52 7.49
C GLY A 33 7.79 -2.72 7.51
N GLY A 34 7.55 -3.75 6.71
CA GLY A 34 8.41 -4.93 6.59
C GLY A 34 8.18 -5.96 7.70
N THR A 35 6.95 -6.10 8.18
CA THR A 35 6.62 -7.00 9.31
C THR A 35 6.27 -8.42 8.82
N THR A 36 5.61 -8.55 7.67
CA THR A 36 5.10 -9.81 7.12
C THR A 36 6.22 -10.74 6.64
N PHE A 37 7.33 -10.19 6.14
CA PHE A 37 8.41 -10.96 5.50
C PHE A 37 9.73 -10.90 6.28
N ARG A 38 9.65 -10.65 7.59
CA ARG A 38 10.81 -10.67 8.49
C ARG A 38 11.06 -12.04 9.09
#